data_AF-A0A9K3J5J5-F1
#
_entry.id   AF-A0A9K3J5J5-F1
#
_cell.length_a   1.000
_cell.length_b   1.000
_cell.length_c   1.000
_cell.angle_alpha   90.00
_cell.angle_beta   90.00
_cell.angle_gamma   90.00
#
_symmetry.space_group_name_H-M   'P 1'
#
loop_
_entity.id
_entity.type
_entity.pdbx_description
1 polymer ?
#
loop_
_entity_poly.entity_id
_entity_poly.type
_entity_poly.pdbx_seq_one_letter_code
_entity_poly.pdbx_strand_id
1 'polypeptide(L)' 'MALKHIGMGDVVGVELVDLPLLVSLGDPHNLPFFDTVFDLGFSVNLDQALFPPWLLGSWRKKMGGLCC' A
#
# COMPACT_ATOMS: atom_id res chain seq x y z
N MET A 1 -11.09 5.69 -9.74
CA MET A 1 -12.07 4.56 -9.72
C MET A 1 -11.66 3.41 -10.65
N ALA A 2 -10.37 3.17 -10.92
CA ALA A 2 -9.98 2.03 -11.77
C ALA A 2 -10.10 0.71 -11.00
N LEU A 3 -9.46 0.61 -9.83
CA LEU A 3 -9.44 -0.61 -8.98
C LEU A 3 -10.84 -1.07 -8.52
N LYS A 4 -11.72 -0.13 -8.12
CA LYS A 4 -13.11 -0.46 -7.78
C LYS A 4 -13.93 -0.94 -8.98
N HIS A 5 -13.67 -0.43 -10.19
CA HIS A 5 -14.36 -0.88 -11.40
C HIS A 5 -13.94 -2.29 -11.85
N ILE A 6 -12.76 -2.77 -11.44
CA ILE A 6 -12.31 -4.15 -11.67
C ILE A 6 -12.82 -5.14 -10.61
N GLY A 7 -13.69 -4.69 -9.69
CA GLY A 7 -14.31 -5.53 -8.67
C GLY A 7 -13.54 -5.62 -7.35
N MET A 8 -12.53 -4.78 -7.13
CA MET A 8 -11.87 -4.70 -5.81
C MET A 8 -12.80 -3.99 -4.82
N GLY A 9 -13.15 -4.68 -3.74
CA GLY A 9 -14.11 -4.20 -2.75
C GLY A 9 -13.59 -2.99 -1.98
N ASP A 10 -12.59 -3.22 -1.12
CA ASP A 10 -11.94 -2.19 -0.34
C ASP A 10 -10.56 -1.86 -0.89
N VAL A 11 -10.24 -0.58 -0.97
CA VAL A 11 -8.98 -0.07 -1.51
C VAL A 11 -8.51 1.06 -0.63
N VAL A 12 -7.37 0.86 0.02
CA VAL A 12 -6.69 1.86 0.83
C VAL A 12 -5.49 2.37 0.04
N GLY A 13 -5.46 3.67 -0.25
CA GLY A 13 -4.26 4.36 -0.73
C GLY A 13 -3.57 5.07 0.43
N VAL A 14 -2.25 4.98 0.52
CA VAL A 14 -1.42 5.76 1.46
C VAL A 14 -0.27 6.42 0.71
N GLU A 15 -0.04 7.70 0.96
CA GLU A 15 1.03 8.48 0.34
C GLU A 15 1.67 9.41 1.38
N LEU A 16 2.98 9.65 1.22
CA LEU A 16 3.73 10.50 2.14
C LEU A 16 3.46 11.99 1.89
N VAL A 17 3.09 12.33 0.65
CA VAL A 17 2.73 13.68 0.23
C VAL A 17 1.22 13.79 0.11
N ASP A 18 0.68 14.92 0.54
CA ASP A 18 -0.75 15.19 0.43
C ASP A 18 -1.14 15.33 -1.06
N LEU A 19 -1.85 14.35 -1.59
CA LEU A 19 -2.30 14.28 -2.99
C LEU A 19 -3.83 14.40 -3.07
N PRO A 20 -4.38 14.98 -4.15
CA PRO A 20 -5.80 15.27 -4.21
C PRO A 20 -6.62 13.99 -4.45
N LEU A 21 -7.55 13.72 -3.53
CA LEU A 21 -8.67 12.75 -3.57
C LEU A 21 -8.30 11.32 -3.99
N LEU A 22 -7.87 10.51 -3.02
CA LEU A 22 -8.20 9.07 -2.83
C LEU A 22 -7.18 8.40 -1.89
N VAL A 23 -6.16 9.15 -1.47
CA VAL A 23 -5.05 8.64 -0.70
C VAL A 23 -5.05 9.29 0.67
N SER A 24 -4.86 8.47 1.71
CA SER A 24 -4.66 8.95 3.06
C SER A 24 -3.20 9.37 3.23
N LEU A 25 -2.97 10.54 3.83
CA LEU A 25 -1.64 10.95 4.24
C LEU A 25 -1.12 9.98 5.31
N GLY A 26 -0.02 9.31 5.05
CA GLY A 26 0.56 8.35 5.98
C GLY A 26 1.89 7.79 5.49
N ASP A 27 2.64 7.16 6.40
CA ASP A 27 3.90 6.51 6.06
C ASP A 27 3.67 5.08 5.55
N PRO A 28 3.97 4.78 4.27
CA PRO A 28 3.84 3.43 3.72
C PRO A 28 4.70 2.41 4.44
N HIS A 29 5.78 2.84 5.09
CA HIS A 29 6.65 1.93 5.82
C HIS A 29 6.05 1.47 7.16
N ASN A 30 5.15 2.25 7.76
CA ASN A 30 4.53 1.94 9.04
C ASN A 30 3.00 2.10 9.00
N LEU A 31 2.36 1.30 8.14
CA LEU A 31 0.91 1.31 8.04
C LEU A 31 0.26 0.82 9.35
N PRO A 32 -0.80 1.50 9.85
CA PRO A 32 -1.46 1.17 11.11
C PRO A 32 -2.47 0.02 10.95
N PHE A 33 -2.10 -1.04 10.23
CA PHE A 33 -2.92 -2.23 10.04
C PHE A 33 -2.26 -3.46 10.67
N PHE A 34 -3.10 -4.42 11.05
CA PHE A 34 -2.63 -5.72 11.52
C PHE A 34 -1.95 -6.52 10.40
N ASP A 35 -1.25 -7.58 10.79
CA ASP A 35 -0.62 -8.49 9.85
C ASP A 35 -1.68 -9.26 9.02
N THR A 36 -1.35 -9.58 7.77
CA THR A 36 -2.21 -10.32 6.82
C THR A 36 -3.59 -9.71 6.52
N VAL A 37 -3.77 -8.41 6.70
CA VAL A 37 -5.04 -7.70 6.44
C VAL A 37 -5.29 -7.47 4.93
N PHE A 38 -4.22 -7.42 4.12
CA PHE A 38 -4.34 -7.14 2.69
C PHE A 38 -4.05 -8.39 1.83
N ASP A 39 -4.92 -8.67 0.85
CA ASP A 39 -4.70 -9.75 -0.12
C ASP A 39 -3.71 -9.35 -1.23
N LEU A 40 -3.64 -8.06 -1.54
CA LEU A 40 -2.79 -7.49 -2.58
C LEU A 40 -2.34 -6.10 -2.16
N GLY A 41 -1.12 -5.75 -2.48
CA GLY A 41 -0.65 -4.38 -2.44
C GLY A 41 0.36 -4.11 -3.53
N PHE A 42 0.34 -2.86 -3.95
CA PHE A 42 0.92 -2.40 -5.19
C PHE A 42 1.50 -1.01 -4.99
N SER A 43 2.72 -0.78 -5.47
CA SER A 43 3.33 0.55 -5.52
C SER A 43 3.93 0.81 -6.91
N VAL A 44 3.59 1.94 -7.51
CA VAL A 44 4.10 2.33 -8.83
C VAL A 44 5.58 2.75 -8.78
N ASN A 45 6.04 3.21 -7.60
CA ASN A 45 7.35 3.86 -7.43
C ASN A 45 8.14 3.19 -6.29
N LEU A 46 8.04 1.86 -6.15
CA LEU A 46 8.72 1.11 -5.08
C LEU A 46 10.25 1.30 -5.11
N ASP A 47 10.83 1.44 -6.30
CA ASP A 47 12.25 1.68 -6.50
C ASP A 47 12.70 3.08 -6.04
N GLN A 48 11.77 4.03 -5.96
CA GLN A 48 12.02 5.39 -5.50
C GLN A 48 11.76 5.57 -3.99
N ALA A 49 11.38 4.50 -3.29
CA ALA A 49 11.20 4.55 -1.85
C ALA A 49 12.54 4.81 -1.14
N LEU A 50 12.50 5.57 -0.03
CA LEU A 50 13.70 5.88 0.77
C LEU A 50 14.42 4.62 1.28
N PHE A 51 13.68 3.53 1.54
CA PHE A 51 14.24 2.24 1.98
C PHE A 51 13.46 1.05 1.39
N PRO A 52 13.69 0.67 0.12
CA PRO A 52 12.88 -0.34 -0.57
C PRO A 52 12.85 -1.72 0.12
N PRO A 53 13.98 -2.28 0.60
CA PRO A 53 13.96 -3.58 1.29
C PRO A 53 13.17 -3.55 2.60
N TRP A 54 13.24 -2.43 3.31
CA TRP A 54 12.53 -2.27 4.58
C TRP A 54 11.03 -2.08 4.37
N LEU A 55 10.64 -1.30 3.35
CA LEU A 55 9.26 -1.15 2.90
C LEU A 55 8.64 -2.51 2.56
N LEU A 56 9.31 -3.27 1.68
CA LEU A 56 8.86 -4.59 1.27
C LEU A 56 8.74 -5.55 2.46
N GLY A 57 9.68 -5.48 3.41
CA GLY A 57 9.64 -6.28 4.64
C GLY A 57 8.44 -5.94 5.53
N SER A 58 8.09 -4.65 5.67
CA SER A 58 6.90 -4.21 6.42
C SER A 58 5.61 -4.64 5.73
N TRP A 59 5.55 -4.53 4.41
CA TRP A 59 4.40 -4.89 3.59
C TRP A 59 4.14 -6.39 3.60
N ARG A 60 5.20 -7.20 3.43
CA ARG A 60 5.11 -8.67 3.49
C ARG A 60 4.52 -9.22 4.78
N LYS A 61 4.58 -8.48 5.89
CA LYS A 61 3.92 -8.87 7.16
C LYS A 61 2.43 -8.54 7.15
N LYS A 62 2.07 -7.40 6.54
CA LYS A 62 0.70 -6.91 6.44
C LYS A 62 -0.10 -7.57 5.31
N MET A 63 0.58 -8.21 4.37
CA MET A 63 -0.01 -8.91 3.25
C MET A 63 -0.18 -10.41 3.53
N GLY A 64 -1.38 -10.92 3.30
CA GLY A 64 -1.65 -12.36 3.22
C GLY A 64 -1.39 -12.94 1.83
N GLY A 65 -1.25 -12.08 0.81
CA GLY A 65 -1.10 -12.48 -0.60
C GLY A 65 0.07 -11.81 -1.33
N LEU A 66 -0.18 -11.31 -2.54
CA LEU A 66 0.85 -10.87 -3.47
C LEU A 66 1.31 -9.43 -3.18
N CYS A 67 2.62 -9.18 -3.31
CA CYS A 67 3.23 -7.85 -3.23
C CYS A 67 3.90 -7.53 -4.57
N CYS A 68 3.54 -6.40 -5.19
CA CYS A 68 4.08 -5.95 -6.47
C CYS A 68 4.60 -4.51 -6.40
#